data_AF-A0A932NCM1-F1
#
_entry.id   AF-A0A932NCM1-F1
#
_cell.length_a   1.000
_cell.length_b   1.000
_cell.length_c   1.000
_cell.angle_alpha   90.00
_cell.angle_beta   90.00
_cell.angle_gamma   90.00
#
_symmetry.space_group_name_H-M   'P 1'
#
loop_
_entity.id
_entity.type
_entity.pdbx_description
1 polymer ?
#
loop_
_entity_poly.entity_id
_entity_poly.type
_entity_poly.pdbx_seq_one_letter_code
_entity_poly.pdbx_strand_id
1 'polypeptide(L)' 'MGIASAEDLHNVGVVEAYRRVKMAYPDQVTLNMLYALQGALMELHWKDVPQEVKTALLQEVGEEVTRRRRTVKSRGTW' A
#
# COMPACT_ATOMS: atom_id res chain seq x y z
N MET A 1 -11.55 11.42 -2.03
CA MET A 1 -10.77 11.95 -3.16
C MET A 1 -9.92 10.81 -3.70
N GLY A 2 -10.23 10.37 -4.92
CA GLY A 2 -9.71 9.14 -5.51
C GLY A 2 -8.32 9.30 -6.12
N ILE A 3 -7.62 8.19 -6.30
CA ILE A 3 -6.38 8.13 -7.07
C ILE A 3 -6.84 7.83 -8.50
N ALA A 4 -6.88 8.84 -9.35
CA ALA A 4 -7.42 8.72 -10.70
C ALA A 4 -6.34 8.61 -11.79
N SER A 5 -5.08 8.89 -11.43
CA SER A 5 -3.96 8.93 -12.36
C SER A 5 -2.70 8.30 -11.77
N ALA A 6 -1.78 7.87 -12.64
CA ALA A 6 -0.46 7.39 -12.23
C ALA A 6 0.34 8.48 -11.49
N GLU A 7 0.12 9.75 -11.84
CA GLU A 7 0.75 10.90 -11.18
C GLU A 7 0.22 11.09 -9.75
N ASP A 8 -1.09 10.94 -9.52
CA ASP A 8 -1.66 10.92 -8.17
C ASP A 8 -1.10 9.75 -7.35
N LEU A 9 -0.96 8.57 -7.98
CA LEU A 9 -0.40 7.39 -7.33
C LEU A 9 1.07 7.57 -6.96
N HIS A 10 1.84 8.26 -7.81
CA HIS A 10 3.23 8.63 -7.54
C HIS A 10 3.33 9.64 -6.38
N ASN A 11 2.47 10.66 -6.37
CA ASN A 11 2.44 11.69 -5.32
C ASN A 11 1.95 11.14 -3.96
N VAL A 12 0.98 10.23 -3.96
CA VAL A 12 0.44 9.60 -2.74
C VAL A 12 1.32 8.46 -2.25
N GLY A 13 1.97 7.74 -3.17
CA GLY A 13 2.72 6.52 -2.91
C GLY A 13 1.86 5.26 -2.98
N VAL A 14 2.44 4.18 -3.52
CA VAL A 14 1.78 2.88 -3.74
C VAL A 14 1.27 2.26 -2.43
N VAL A 15 2.02 2.39 -1.35
CA VAL A 15 1.66 1.82 -0.04
C VAL A 15 0.47 2.54 0.59
N GLU A 16 0.43 3.87 0.52
CA GLU A 16 -0.68 4.66 1.05
C GLU A 16 -1.94 4.49 0.19
N ALA A 17 -1.78 4.42 -1.13
CA ALA A 17 -2.85 4.08 -2.06
C ALA A 17 -3.48 2.71 -1.72
N TYR A 18 -2.65 1.67 -1.64
CA TYR A 18 -3.08 0.33 -1.27
C TYR A 18 -3.84 0.32 0.05
N ARG A 19 -3.38 1.07 1.06
CA ARG A 19 -4.05 1.16 2.36
C ARG A 19 -5.42 1.78 2.31
N ARG A 20 -5.59 2.89 1.58
CA ARG A 20 -6.90 3.54 1.45
C ARG A 20 -7.92 2.57 0.88
N VAL A 21 -7.52 1.80 -0.13
CA VAL A 21 -8.37 0.77 -0.73
C VAL A 21 -8.57 -0.41 0.25
N LYS A 22 -7.53 -0.88 0.93
CA LYS A 22 -7.62 -1.96 1.94
C LYS A 22 -8.50 -1.58 3.13
N MET A 23 -8.54 -0.31 3.52
CA MET A 23 -9.42 0.17 4.59
C MET A 23 -10.87 0.25 4.12
N ALA A 24 -11.12 0.59 2.86
CA ALA A 24 -12.46 0.60 2.28
C ALA A 24 -12.99 -0.82 1.98
N TYR A 25 -12.10 -1.74 1.57
CA TYR A 25 -12.43 -3.09 1.13
C TYR A 25 -11.45 -4.12 1.73
N PRO A 26 -11.53 -4.37 3.06
CA PRO A 26 -10.57 -5.22 3.76
C PRO A 26 -10.54 -6.66 3.24
N ASP A 27 -11.66 -7.21 2.78
CA ASP A 27 -11.71 -8.61 2.35
C ASP A 27 -11.39 -8.80 0.86
N GLN A 28 -11.52 -7.76 0.05
CA GLN A 28 -11.29 -7.85 -1.41
C GLN A 28 -9.86 -7.48 -1.80
N VAL A 29 -9.20 -6.63 -1.02
CA VAL A 29 -7.88 -6.10 -1.36
C VAL A 29 -6.79 -7.03 -0.87
N THR A 30 -6.04 -7.58 -1.81
CA THR A 30 -4.91 -8.50 -1.56
C THR A 30 -3.59 -7.87 -2.00
N LEU A 31 -2.46 -8.50 -1.65
CA LEU A 31 -1.12 -8.04 -2.05
C LEU A 31 -0.95 -7.95 -3.58
N ASN A 32 -1.75 -8.68 -4.36
CA ASN A 32 -1.75 -8.54 -5.81
C ASN A 32 -2.14 -7.12 -6.25
N MET A 33 -3.03 -6.45 -5.52
CA MET A 33 -3.38 -5.05 -5.77
C MET A 33 -2.18 -4.13 -5.53
N LEU A 34 -1.41 -4.37 -4.46
CA LEU A 34 -0.19 -3.62 -4.16
C LEU A 34 0.81 -3.71 -5.33
N TYR A 35 1.02 -4.92 -5.85
CA TYR A 35 1.93 -5.13 -6.97
C TYR A 35 1.37 -4.61 -8.30
N ALA A 36 0.04 -4.66 -8.49
CA ALA A 36 -0.59 -4.09 -9.66
C ALA A 36 -0.47 -2.56 -9.70
N LEU A 37 -0.59 -1.90 -8.55
CA LEU A 37 -0.36 -0.45 -8.43
C LEU A 37 1.10 -0.09 -8.77
N GLN A 38 2.07 -0.86 -8.26
CA GLN A 38 3.47 -0.66 -8.62
C GLN A 38 3.74 -0.94 -10.11
N GLY A 39 3.17 -2.02 -10.64
CA GLY A 39 3.28 -2.35 -12.06
C GLY A 39 2.72 -1.24 -12.94
N ALA A 40 1.58 -0.66 -12.56
CA ALA A 40 0.99 0.48 -13.26
C ALA A 40 1.91 1.73 -13.27
N LEU A 41 2.67 1.98 -12.20
CA LEU A 41 3.67 3.06 -12.17
C LEU A 41 4.91 2.75 -13.02
N MET A 42 5.31 1.48 -13.10
CA MET A 42 6.48 1.05 -13.86
C MET A 42 6.16 0.75 -15.33
N GLU A 43 4.90 0.90 -15.75
CA GLU A 43 4.38 0.41 -17.03
C GLU A 43 4.68 -1.09 -17.26
N LEU A 44 4.69 -1.87 -16.17
CA LEU A 44 4.92 -3.31 -16.15
C LEU A 44 3.65 -4.05 -15.75
N HIS A 45 3.44 -5.22 -16.32
CA HIS A 45 2.44 -6.13 -15.80
C HIS A 45 2.84 -6.61 -14.39
N TRP A 46 1.88 -6.80 -13.48
CA TRP A 46 2.14 -7.08 -12.05
C TRP A 46 3.05 -8.30 -11.79
N LYS A 47 3.12 -9.24 -12.73
CA LYS A 47 4.03 -10.39 -12.68
C LYS A 47 5.48 -10.00 -12.93
N ASP A 48 5.71 -9.03 -13.80
CA ASP A 48 7.04 -8.58 -14.25
C ASP A 48 7.69 -7.58 -13.29
N VAL A 49 6.96 -7.14 -12.25
CA VAL A 49 7.53 -6.33 -11.17
C VAL A 49 8.65 -7.13 -10.47
N PRO A 50 9.88 -6.60 -10.40
CA PRO A 50 11.02 -7.29 -9.78
C PRO A 50 10.74 -7.72 -8.35
N GLN A 51 11.26 -8.88 -7.96
CA GLN A 51 11.06 -9.41 -6.61
C GLN A 51 11.62 -8.49 -5.53
N GLU A 52 12.71 -7.78 -5.80
CA GLU A 52 13.28 -6.79 -4.88
C GLU A 52 12.30 -5.66 -4.57
N VAL A 53 11.63 -5.13 -5.61
CA VAL A 53 10.59 -4.10 -5.46
C VAL A 53 9.39 -4.64 -4.68
N LYS A 54 8.95 -5.87 -4.98
CA LYS A 54 7.87 -6.53 -4.22
C LYS A 54 8.22 -6.66 -2.73
N THR A 55 9.45 -7.05 -2.42
CA THR A 55 9.92 -7.19 -1.04
C THR A 55 9.99 -5.83 -0.34
N ALA A 56 10.51 -4.79 -0.99
CA ALA A 56 10.56 -3.44 -0.44
C ALA A 56 9.14 -2.91 -0.11
N LEU A 57 8.19 -3.10 -1.03
CA LEU A 57 6.79 -2.72 -0.80
C LEU A 57 6.15 -3.47 0.37
N LEU A 58 6.44 -4.76 0.52
CA LEU A 58 5.96 -5.55 1.67
C LEU A 58 6.55 -5.05 3.00
N GLN A 59 7.84 -4.73 3.01
CA GLN A 59 8.51 -4.18 4.18
C GLN A 59 7.89 -2.84 4.58
N GLU A 60 7.71 -1.93 3.63
CA GLU A 60 7.13 -0.61 3.87
C GLU A 60 5.68 -0.72 4.41
N VAL A 61 4.86 -1.61 3.83
CA VAL A 61 3.51 -1.89 4.35
C VAL A 61 3.58 -2.38 5.80
N GLY A 62 4.48 -3.33 6.11
CA GLY A 62 4.65 -3.93 7.43
C GLY A 62 5.18 -2.95 8.49
N GLU A 63 6.19 -2.16 8.15
CA GLU A 63 6.75 -1.11 9.01
C GLU A 63 5.69 -0.08 9.38
N GLU A 64 4.94 0.39 8.39
CA GLU A 64 3.93 1.41 8.61
C GLU A 64 2.72 0.83 9.38
N VAL A 65 2.42 -0.48 9.28
CA VAL A 65 1.37 -1.13 10.09
C VAL A 65 1.82 -1.14 11.55
N THR A 66 3.10 -1.43 11.77
CA THR A 66 3.74 -1.41 13.09
C THR A 66 3.75 0.01 13.67
N ARG A 67 4.01 1.03 12.85
CA ARG A 67 3.96 2.45 13.22
C ARG A 67 2.58 2.85 13.73
N ARG A 68 1.50 2.53 12.98
CA ARG A 68 0.12 2.81 13.40
C ARG A 68 -0.32 2.05 14.65
N ARG A 69 0.14 0.81 14.84
CA ARG A 69 -0.15 0.06 16.07
C ARG A 69 0.42 0.73 17.32
N ARG A 70 1.58 1.38 17.21
CA ARG A 70 2.18 2.13 18.31
C ARG A 70 1.39 3.39 18.67
N THR A 71 0.77 4.06 17.71
CA THR A 71 0.02 5.30 17.95
C THR A 71 -1.39 5.09 18.53
N VAL A 72 -2.00 3.91 18.34
CA VAL A 72 -3.32 3.58 18.90
C VAL A 72 -3.28 3.20 20.39
N LYS A 73 -2.14 2.69 20.90
CA LYS A 73 -2.05 2.14 22.26
C LYS A 73 -2.00 3.20 23.39
N SER A 74 -2.04 4.50 23.08
CA SER A 74 -1.90 5.59 24.07
C SER A 74 -3.22 6.23 24.52
N ARG A 75 -4.39 5.66 24.21
CA ARG A 75 -5.70 6.13 24.72
C ARG A 75 -6.53 5.00 25.30
N GLY A 76 -6.25 4.63 26.55
CA GLY A 76 -7.07 3.64 27.25
C GLY A 76 -6.50 3.27 28.61
N THR A 77 -6.50 4.24 29.53
CA THR A 77 -6.35 4.01 30.96
C THR A 77 -7.47 4.75 31.65
N TRP A 78 -8.53 4.03 32.05
CA TRP A 78 -9.35 4.22 33.26
C TRP A 78 -10.11 2.92 33.52
#